data_AF-A0A915YY51-F1
#
_entry.id   AF-A0A915YY51-F1
#
_cell.length_a   1.000
_cell.length_b   1.000
_cell.length_c   1.000
_cell.angle_alpha   90.00
_cell.angle_beta   90.00
_cell.angle_gamma   90.00
#
_symmetry.space_group_name_H-M   'P 1'
#
loop_
_entity.id
_entity.type
_entity.pdbx_description
1 polymer ?
#
loop_
_entity_poly.entity_id
_entity_poly.type
_entity_poly.pdbx_seq_one_letter_code
_entity_poly.pdbx_strand_id
1 'polypeptide(L)'
;MFQRFQNGATVFEADSRIFQAKLCIIIKDVPKNDRDDVVREFYSRFEQLVTEEGEDNFITKMYKDGLNIMPWPVFNDADWYM
;
A
#
# COMPACT_ATOMS: atom_id res chain seq x y z
N MET A 1 -9.26 -2.27 14.67
CA MET A 1 -9.65 -1.91 13.28
C MET A 1 -9.15 -2.95 12.29
N PHE A 2 -7.86 -3.31 12.36
CA PHE A 2 -7.22 -4.35 11.56
C PHE A 2 -7.91 -5.73 11.62
N GLN A 3 -8.25 -6.25 12.81
CA GLN A 3 -8.94 -7.55 12.94
C GLN A 3 -10.27 -7.63 12.18
N ARG A 4 -11.03 -6.53 12.16
CA ARG A 4 -12.31 -6.46 11.41
C ARG A 4 -12.09 -6.46 9.90
N PHE A 5 -11.03 -5.82 9.44
CA PHE A 5 -10.60 -5.87 8.04
C PHE A 5 -10.14 -7.28 7.65
N GLN A 6 -9.34 -7.94 8.50
CA GLN A 6 -8.88 -9.32 8.29
C GLN A 6 -10.08 -10.29 8.19
N ASN A 7 -11.05 -10.17 9.10
CA ASN A 7 -12.27 -10.99 9.06
C ASN A 7 -13.16 -10.71 7.85
N GLY A 8 -13.10 -9.50 7.28
CA GLY A 8 -13.79 -9.17 6.03
C GLY A 8 -13.12 -9.80 4.82
N ALA A 9 -11.78 -9.89 4.83
CA ALA A 9 -10.98 -10.43 3.74
C ALA A 9 -11.33 -11.89 3.38
N THR A 10 -11.61 -12.72 4.39
CA THR A 10 -11.93 -14.14 4.21
C THR A 10 -13.22 -14.38 3.40
N VAL A 11 -14.15 -13.41 3.40
CA VAL A 11 -15.36 -13.46 2.55
C VAL A 11 -15.00 -13.35 1.06
N PHE A 12 -13.92 -12.65 0.73
CA PHE A 12 -13.49 -12.39 -0.64
C PHE A 12 -12.47 -13.41 -1.17
N GLU A 13 -11.86 -14.23 -0.30
CA GLU A 13 -10.96 -15.32 -0.71
C GLU A 13 -11.69 -16.40 -1.53
N ALA A 14 -12.99 -16.61 -1.30
CA ALA A 14 -13.75 -17.69 -1.91
C ALA A 14 -13.90 -17.59 -3.45
N ASP A 15 -13.76 -16.39 -4.03
CA ASP A 15 -13.73 -16.21 -5.48
C ASP A 15 -12.62 -15.24 -5.87
N SER A 16 -11.55 -15.81 -6.44
CA SER A 16 -10.36 -15.09 -6.85
C SER A 16 -10.60 -14.03 -7.94
N ARG A 17 -11.80 -14.00 -8.56
CA ARG A 17 -12.23 -13.02 -9.56
C ARG A 17 -12.92 -11.80 -8.96
N ILE A 18 -13.39 -11.89 -7.71
CA ILE A 18 -14.18 -10.83 -7.07
C ILE A 18 -13.30 -9.70 -6.54
N PHE A 19 -12.11 -9.99 -6.04
CA PHE A 19 -11.19 -8.99 -5.51
C PHE A 19 -9.90 -8.92 -6.34
N GLN A 20 -9.80 -7.85 -7.13
CA GLN A 20 -8.60 -7.42 -7.87
C GLN A 20 -8.22 -5.99 -7.49
N ALA A 21 -8.29 -5.68 -6.19
CA ALA A 21 -7.94 -4.36 -5.70
C ALA A 21 -6.42 -4.18 -5.65
N LYS A 22 -5.95 -2.95 -5.86
CA LYS A 22 -4.58 -2.54 -5.53
C LYS A 22 -4.62 -1.70 -4.26
N LEU A 23 -3.67 -1.91 -3.36
CA LEU A 23 -3.42 -1.03 -2.23
C LEU A 23 -2.63 0.18 -2.71
N CYS A 24 -3.20 1.37 -2.55
CA CYS A 24 -2.54 2.63 -2.82
C CYS A 24 -2.27 3.36 -1.51
N ILE A 25 -1.02 3.76 -1.29
CA ILE A 25 -0.61 4.56 -0.13
C ILE A 25 -0.12 5.91 -0.66
N ILE A 26 -0.77 6.99 -0.21
CA ILE A 26 -0.38 8.35 -0.54
C ILE A 26 0.33 8.95 0.65
N ILE A 27 1.58 9.35 0.45
CA ILE A 27 2.41 10.00 1.47
C ILE A 27 2.42 11.48 1.15
N LYS A 28 1.82 12.31 1.99
CA LYS A 28 1.70 13.75 1.74
C LYS A 28 2.98 14.50 2.10
N ASP A 29 3.14 15.64 1.45
CA ASP A 29 4.17 16.64 1.75
C ASP A 29 5.60 16.11 1.62
N VAL A 30 5.89 15.39 0.54
CA VAL A 30 7.22 14.84 0.26
C VAL A 30 8.03 15.81 -0.62
N PRO A 31 9.14 16.37 -0.11
CA PRO A 31 10.04 17.21 -0.91
C PRO A 31 10.56 16.44 -2.12
N LYS A 32 10.77 17.14 -3.23
CA LYS A 32 11.17 16.51 -4.50
C LYS A 32 12.40 15.63 -4.39
N ASN A 33 13.38 16.03 -3.59
CA ASN A 33 14.64 15.30 -3.40
C ASN A 33 14.46 14.00 -2.60
N ASP A 34 13.37 13.87 -1.84
CA ASP A 34 13.14 12.74 -0.93
C ASP A 34 12.15 11.71 -1.51
N ARG A 35 11.48 12.01 -2.63
CA ARG A 35 10.39 11.20 -3.18
C ARG A 35 10.81 9.76 -3.46
N ASP A 36 11.95 9.57 -4.12
CA ASP A 36 12.46 8.24 -4.48
C ASP A 36 12.87 7.44 -3.24
N ASP A 37 13.51 8.10 -2.27
CA ASP A 37 13.94 7.48 -1.03
C ASP A 37 12.76 7.04 -0.16
N VAL A 38 11.73 7.88 -0.06
CA VAL A 38 10.49 7.57 0.64
C VAL A 38 9.80 6.37 -0.01
N VAL A 39 9.68 6.34 -1.34
CA VAL A 39 9.09 5.20 -2.06
C VAL A 39 9.85 3.91 -1.74
N ARG A 40 11.18 3.95 -1.87
CA ARG A 40 12.05 2.80 -1.60
C ARG A 40 11.92 2.30 -0.17
N GLU A 41 11.95 3.20 0.82
CA GLU A 41 11.83 2.82 2.22
C GLU A 41 10.47 2.18 2.51
N PHE A 42 9.38 2.76 1.99
CA PHE A 42 8.05 2.21 2.21
C PHE A 42 7.87 0.83 1.57
N TYR A 43 8.36 0.63 0.35
CA TYR A 43 8.36 -0.71 -0.27
C TYR A 43 9.14 -1.72 0.59
N SER A 44 10.35 -1.36 1.05
CA SER A 44 11.18 -2.25 1.87
C SER A 44 10.53 -2.60 3.22
N ARG A 45 9.97 -1.61 3.92
CA ARG A 45 9.26 -1.84 5.19
C ARG A 45 8.03 -2.72 5.01
N PHE A 46 7.31 -2.52 3.90
CA PHE A 46 6.10 -3.26 3.61
C PHE A 46 6.40 -4.71 3.22
N GLU A 47 7.45 -4.94 2.43
CA GLU A 47 7.96 -6.28 2.12
C GLU A 47 8.40 -7.01 3.40
N GLN A 48 9.11 -6.33 4.30
CA GLN A 48 9.49 -6.88 5.60
C GLN A 48 8.25 -7.28 6.42
N LEU A 49 7.24 -6.40 6.52
CA LEU A 49 6.00 -6.68 7.25
C LEU A 49 5.25 -7.90 6.68
N VAL A 50 5.10 -7.97 5.36
CA VAL A 50 4.45 -9.11 4.69
C VAL A 50 5.22 -10.40 4.91
N THR A 51 6.56 -10.34 4.92
CA THR A 51 7.42 -11.50 5.19
C THR A 51 7.31 -11.97 6.64
N GLU A 52 7.30 -11.05 7.60
CA GLU A 52 7.21 -11.35 9.04
C GLU A 52 5.85 -11.94 9.44
N GLU A 53 4.76 -11.42 8.88
CA GLU A 53 3.39 -11.91 9.14
C GLU A 53 3.04 -13.17 8.34
N GLY A 54 3.86 -13.56 7.35
CA GLY A 54 3.61 -14.66 6.43
C GLY A 54 2.47 -14.39 5.43
N GLU A 55 2.13 -15.35 4.57
CA GLU A 55 1.07 -15.18 3.55
C GLU A 55 -0.36 -15.04 4.15
N ASP A 56 -0.52 -15.28 5.45
CA ASP A 56 -1.81 -15.21 6.16
C ASP A 56 -2.16 -13.78 6.63
N ASN A 57 -1.94 -12.78 5.77
CA ASN A 57 -2.25 -11.40 6.07
C ASN A 57 -3.23 -10.80 5.06
N PHE A 58 -4.02 -9.80 5.48
CA PHE A 58 -5.01 -9.16 4.60
C PHE A 58 -4.41 -8.53 3.33
N ILE A 59 -3.12 -8.18 3.33
CA ILE A 59 -2.44 -7.57 2.19
C ILE A 59 -2.32 -8.59 1.06
N THR A 60 -1.68 -9.72 1.34
CA THR A 60 -1.50 -10.81 0.38
C THR A 60 -2.85 -11.35 -0.09
N LYS A 61 -3.82 -11.48 0.84
CA LYS A 61 -5.16 -11.99 0.56
C LYS A 61 -6.02 -11.08 -0.32
N MET A 62 -6.00 -9.77 -0.07
CA MET A 62 -6.91 -8.84 -0.74
C MET A 62 -6.27 -8.11 -1.92
N TYR A 63 -4.96 -7.89 -1.90
CA TYR A 63 -4.29 -7.01 -2.86
C TYR A 63 -3.29 -7.72 -3.76
N LYS A 64 -3.03 -9.03 -3.60
CA LYS A 64 -2.35 -9.92 -4.58
C LYS A 64 -1.21 -9.21 -5.37
N ASP A 65 -0.28 -8.60 -4.65
CA ASP A 65 0.91 -7.87 -5.15
C ASP A 65 0.70 -6.48 -5.77
N GLY A 66 -0.54 -5.98 -5.82
CA GLY A 66 -0.85 -4.63 -6.25
C GLY A 66 -0.57 -3.59 -5.18
N LEU A 67 0.69 -3.21 -4.94
CA LEU A 67 1.06 -2.08 -4.09
C LEU A 67 1.52 -0.87 -4.92
N ASN A 68 0.95 0.29 -4.65
CA ASN A 68 1.38 1.57 -5.21
C ASN A 68 1.70 2.56 -4.08
N ILE A 69 2.95 3.02 -4.00
CA ILE A 69 3.38 4.08 -3.08
C ILE A 69 3.51 5.37 -3.87
N MET A 70 2.69 6.37 -3.54
CA MET A 70 2.66 7.65 -4.22
C MET A 70 3.16 8.76 -3.29
N PRO A 71 4.42 9.22 -3.46
CA PRO A 71 4.93 10.36 -2.73
C PRO A 71 4.30 11.61 -3.34
N TRP A 72 3.56 12.32 -2.52
CA TRP A 72 2.72 13.40 -2.95
C TRP A 72 3.38 14.75 -2.64
N PRO A 73 3.44 15.69 -3.60
CA PRO A 73 4.22 16.92 -3.44
C PRO A 73 3.82 17.77 -2.23
N VAL A 74 4.78 18.56 -1.74
CA VAL A 74 4.54 19.58 -0.71
C VAL A 74 3.55 20.62 -1.21
N PHE A 75 2.66 21.06 -0.33
CA PHE A 75 1.76 22.18 -0.64
C PHE A 75 2.53 23.40 -1.17
N ASN A 76 2.03 24.02 -2.25
CA ASN A 76 2.67 25.08 -3.06
C ASN A 76 3.88 24.69 -3.92
N ASP A 77 4.29 23.41 -3.98
CA ASP A 77 5.20 22.95 -5.04
C ASP A 77 4.46 22.97 -6.40
N ALA A 78 5.16 23.30 -7.49
CA ALA A 78 4.56 23.28 -8.82
C ALA A 78 4.00 21.90 -9.19
N ASP A 79 4.68 20.84 -8.74
CA ASP A 79 4.26 19.46 -8.97
C ASP A 79 2.94 19.11 -8.24
N TRP A 80 2.50 19.90 -7.25
CA TRP A 80 1.23 19.67 -6.53
C TRP A 80 0.00 20.03 -7.36
N TYR A 81 0.09 20.98 -8.28
CA TYR A 81 -1.08 21.40 -9.06
C TYR A 81 -1.26 20.62 -10.38
N MET A 82 -0.31 19.74 -10.70
CA MET A 82 -0.19 19.03 -11.98
C MET A 82 -0.72 17.61 -11.89
#